data_AF-A0A925CCE9-F1
#
_entry.id   AF-A0A925CCE9-F1
#
_cell.length_a   1.000
_cell.length_b   1.000
_cell.length_c   1.000
_cell.angle_alpha   90.00
_cell.angle_beta   90.00
_cell.angle_gamma   90.00
#
_symmetry.space_group_name_H-M   'P 1'
#
loop_
_entity.id
_entity.type
_entity.pdbx_description
1 polymer ?
#
loop_
_entity_poly.entity_id
_entity_poly.type
_entity_poly.pdbx_seq_one_letter_code
_entity_poly.pdbx_strand_id
1 'polypeptide(L)'
;MSTYTLILQTIASFTGVATSTSMIIAYRQLRLATRNSQMTFEDALAREYRQMANRVPVKALLGEGLDAAELSLLLPNFYWYFDLSNEQVFLRRHGRVSDLTWSNWADGIANNMGRPAFAQAWAEIQRRPTMAFADLRRFVADGFRADPIRWTNPAPSAAAPAQHQPQSPRTEPRRALTRDGSQENAAAA
;
A
#
# COMPACT_ATOMS: atom_id res chain seq x y z
N MET A 1 26.84 -56.92 -9.97
CA MET A 1 26.16 -56.09 -8.95
C MET A 1 26.82 -54.72 -8.75
N SER A 2 28.16 -54.59 -8.70
CA SER A 2 28.84 -53.28 -8.46
C SER A 2 28.60 -52.16 -9.48
N THR A 3 28.23 -52.46 -10.72
CA THR A 3 27.95 -51.44 -11.76
C THR A 3 26.60 -50.76 -11.58
N TYR A 4 25.58 -51.48 -11.09
CA TYR A 4 24.24 -50.94 -10.86
C TYR A 4 24.19 -49.97 -9.67
N THR A 5 24.93 -50.26 -8.60
CA THR A 5 25.05 -49.37 -7.45
C THR A 5 25.74 -48.05 -7.80
N LEU A 6 26.73 -48.08 -8.70
CA LEU A 6 27.46 -46.89 -9.18
C LEU A 6 26.59 -45.99 -10.09
N ILE A 7 25.72 -46.58 -10.89
CA ILE A 7 24.72 -45.86 -11.72
C ILE A 7 23.65 -45.22 -10.83
N LEU A 8 23.15 -45.94 -9.81
CA LEU A 8 22.14 -45.39 -8.90
C LEU A 8 22.69 -44.27 -8.01
N GLN A 9 23.95 -44.36 -7.56
CA GLN A 9 24.58 -43.28 -6.79
C GLN A 9 24.81 -42.01 -7.62
N THR A 10 25.21 -42.13 -8.89
CA THR A 10 25.37 -40.95 -9.75
C THR A 10 24.04 -40.24 -9.98
N ILE A 11 22.96 -40.97 -10.25
CA ILE A 11 21.59 -40.40 -10.37
C ILE A 11 21.17 -39.66 -9.09
N ALA A 12 21.42 -40.24 -7.91
CA ALA A 12 21.08 -39.61 -6.63
C ALA A 12 21.84 -38.29 -6.39
N SER A 13 23.14 -38.24 -6.73
CA SER A 13 23.95 -37.02 -6.60
C SER A 13 23.52 -35.92 -7.56
N PHE A 14 23.13 -36.25 -8.80
CA PHE A 14 22.57 -35.26 -9.74
C PHE A 14 21.22 -34.70 -9.26
N THR A 15 20.40 -35.52 -8.62
CA THR A 15 19.10 -35.09 -8.07
C THR A 15 19.27 -34.05 -6.95
N GLY A 16 20.23 -34.23 -6.04
CA GLY A 16 20.49 -33.27 -4.95
C GLY A 16 21.02 -31.92 -5.42
N VAL A 17 21.89 -31.91 -6.45
CA VAL A 17 22.38 -30.68 -7.09
C VAL A 17 21.24 -29.95 -7.81
N ALA A 18 20.36 -30.68 -8.49
CA ALA A 18 19.18 -30.12 -9.14
C ALA A 18 18.23 -29.45 -8.13
N THR A 19 17.89 -30.11 -7.02
CA THR A 19 17.01 -29.53 -5.98
C THR A 19 17.58 -28.25 -5.38
N SER A 20 18.88 -28.25 -5.03
CA SER A 20 19.53 -27.07 -4.45
C SER A 20 19.57 -25.90 -5.42
N THR A 21 19.83 -26.18 -6.71
CA THR A 21 19.81 -25.17 -7.77
C THR A 21 18.40 -24.61 -7.98
N SER A 22 17.38 -25.47 -7.97
CA SER A 22 15.97 -25.05 -8.07
C SER A 22 15.56 -24.16 -6.89
N MET A 23 16.01 -24.46 -5.67
CA MET A 23 15.74 -23.61 -4.50
C MET A 23 16.38 -22.23 -4.63
N ILE A 24 17.61 -22.14 -5.12
CA ILE A 24 18.29 -20.85 -5.37
C ILE A 24 17.53 -20.04 -6.43
N ILE A 25 17.09 -20.70 -7.52
CA ILE A 25 16.30 -20.06 -8.57
C ILE A 25 14.95 -19.59 -8.02
N ALA A 26 14.23 -20.43 -7.27
CA ALA A 26 12.95 -20.09 -6.65
C ALA A 26 13.08 -18.91 -5.68
N TYR A 27 14.14 -18.89 -4.85
CA TYR A 27 14.45 -17.77 -3.97
C TYR A 27 14.68 -16.48 -4.76
N ARG A 28 15.45 -16.53 -5.86
CA ARG A 28 15.64 -15.37 -6.74
C ARG A 28 14.34 -14.90 -7.38
N GLN A 29 13.50 -15.82 -7.86
CA GLN A 29 12.18 -15.50 -8.42
C GLN A 29 11.28 -14.84 -7.39
N LEU A 30 11.23 -15.35 -6.16
CA LEU A 30 10.45 -14.75 -5.08
C LEU A 30 10.90 -13.32 -4.80
N ARG A 31 12.22 -13.08 -4.70
CA ARG A 31 12.76 -11.73 -4.50
C ARG A 31 12.42 -10.78 -5.64
N LEU A 32 12.47 -11.25 -6.89
CA LEU A 32 12.07 -10.45 -8.05
C LEU A 32 10.57 -10.16 -8.04
N ALA A 33 9.74 -11.15 -7.72
CA ALA A 33 8.29 -10.99 -7.61
C ALA A 33 7.92 -9.96 -6.52
N THR A 34 8.55 -10.02 -5.35
CA THR A 34 8.35 -9.02 -4.29
C THR A 34 8.74 -7.61 -4.75
N ARG A 35 9.88 -7.46 -5.43
CA ARG A 35 10.32 -6.16 -5.97
C ARG A 35 9.36 -5.62 -7.03
N ASN A 36 8.90 -6.47 -7.95
CA ASN A 36 7.94 -6.08 -8.98
C ASN A 36 6.58 -5.69 -8.36
N SER A 37 6.14 -6.41 -7.34
CA SER A 37 4.92 -6.08 -6.59
C SER A 37 5.05 -4.73 -5.88
N GLN A 38 6.21 -4.43 -5.30
CA GLN A 38 6.48 -3.14 -4.67
C GLN A 38 6.45 -2.00 -5.69
N MET A 39 7.15 -2.14 -6.83
CA MET A 39 7.12 -1.12 -7.89
C MET A 39 5.71 -0.88 -8.44
N THR A 40 4.94 -1.95 -8.69
CA THR A 40 3.55 -1.85 -9.18
C THR A 40 2.66 -1.11 -8.18
N PHE A 41 2.85 -1.35 -6.89
CA PHE A 41 2.15 -0.66 -5.82
C PHE A 41 2.52 0.83 -5.77
N GLU A 42 3.81 1.14 -5.81
CA GLU A 42 4.31 2.53 -5.85
C GLU A 42 3.78 3.30 -7.06
N ASP A 43 3.74 2.66 -8.24
CA ASP A 43 3.17 3.24 -9.45
C ASP A 43 1.66 3.49 -9.33
N ALA A 44 0.93 2.60 -8.66
CA ALA A 44 -0.50 2.79 -8.40
C ALA A 44 -0.75 4.01 -7.51
N LEU A 45 0.03 4.17 -6.43
CA LEU A 45 -0.03 5.34 -5.56
C LEU A 45 0.37 6.62 -6.28
N ALA A 46 1.39 6.56 -7.15
CA ALA A 46 1.78 7.71 -7.96
C ALA A 46 0.67 8.16 -8.92
N ARG A 47 -0.12 7.22 -9.47
CA ARG A 47 -1.30 7.55 -10.29
C ARG A 47 -2.41 8.19 -9.47
N GLU A 48 -2.72 7.63 -8.31
CA GLU A 48 -3.72 8.18 -7.39
C GLU A 48 -3.33 9.59 -6.94
N TYR A 49 -2.05 9.79 -6.61
CA TYR A 49 -1.48 11.11 -6.32
C TYR A 49 -1.76 12.10 -7.44
N ARG A 50 -1.46 11.76 -8.70
CA ARG A 50 -1.69 12.69 -9.82
C ARG A 50 -3.16 13.06 -9.96
N GLN A 51 -4.07 12.12 -9.75
CA GLN A 51 -5.51 12.38 -9.79
C GLN A 51 -5.97 13.31 -8.65
N MET A 52 -5.41 13.15 -7.45
CA MET A 52 -5.70 14.01 -6.30
C MET A 52 -5.04 15.40 -6.43
N ALA A 53 -3.77 15.44 -6.83
CA ALA A 53 -2.99 16.67 -6.97
C ALA A 53 -3.59 17.62 -8.02
N ASN A 54 -4.25 17.10 -9.06
CA ASN A 54 -4.99 17.92 -10.04
C ASN A 54 -6.16 18.71 -9.43
N ARG A 55 -6.59 18.39 -8.20
CA ARG A 55 -7.61 19.14 -7.47
C ARG A 55 -7.01 20.28 -6.64
N VAL A 56 -5.70 20.29 -6.43
CA VAL A 56 -5.03 21.39 -5.72
C VAL A 56 -5.06 22.63 -6.61
N PRO A 57 -5.47 23.80 -6.08
CA PRO A 57 -5.51 25.04 -6.84
C PRO A 57 -4.12 25.41 -7.39
N VAL A 58 -4.06 25.76 -8.67
CA VAL A 58 -2.79 26.13 -9.34
C VAL A 58 -2.08 27.28 -8.63
N LYS A 59 -2.82 28.27 -8.12
CA LYS A 59 -2.26 29.37 -7.30
C LYS A 59 -1.42 28.85 -6.13
N ALA A 60 -1.91 27.83 -5.42
CA ALA A 60 -1.16 27.19 -4.34
C ALA A 60 0.09 26.46 -4.85
N LEU A 61 0.01 25.78 -5.99
CA LEU A 61 1.16 25.13 -6.64
C LEU A 61 2.19 26.11 -7.19
N LEU A 62 1.80 27.35 -7.47
CA LEU A 62 2.71 28.43 -7.87
C LEU A 62 3.31 29.17 -6.68
N GLY A 63 2.92 28.82 -5.44
CA GLY A 63 3.43 29.45 -4.23
C GLY A 63 2.72 30.74 -3.85
N GLU A 64 1.57 31.03 -4.45
CA GLU A 64 0.72 32.14 -4.04
C GLU A 64 -0.02 31.79 -2.74
N GLY A 65 -0.35 32.82 -1.95
CA GLY A 65 -1.26 32.69 -0.81
C GLY A 65 -2.72 32.60 -1.26
N LEU A 66 -3.58 32.12 -0.36
CA LEU A 66 -5.03 32.19 -0.52
C LEU A 66 -5.58 33.19 0.48
N ASP A 67 -6.65 33.90 0.12
CA ASP A 67 -7.43 34.63 1.11
C ASP A 67 -8.27 33.68 1.98
N ALA A 68 -8.93 34.21 3.02
CA ALA A 68 -9.70 33.40 3.95
C ALA A 68 -10.91 32.70 3.30
N ALA A 69 -11.53 33.33 2.29
CA ALA A 69 -12.69 32.77 1.60
C ALA A 69 -12.26 31.67 0.62
N GLU A 70 -11.21 31.92 -0.16
CA GLU A 70 -10.55 30.94 -1.04
C GLU A 70 -10.06 29.74 -0.24
N LEU A 71 -9.37 29.97 0.89
CA LEU A 71 -8.89 28.91 1.77
C LEU A 71 -10.03 28.04 2.28
N SER A 72 -11.11 28.65 2.76
CA SER A 72 -12.27 27.91 3.29
C SER A 72 -12.93 27.05 2.21
N LEU A 73 -13.04 27.57 0.98
CA LEU A 73 -13.58 26.85 -0.17
C LEU A 73 -12.69 25.68 -0.61
N LEU A 74 -11.37 25.88 -0.59
CA LEU A 74 -10.38 24.93 -1.12
C LEU A 74 -9.81 23.97 -0.07
N LEU A 75 -10.14 24.17 1.22
CA LEU A 75 -9.69 23.33 2.33
C LEU A 75 -9.91 21.82 2.10
N PRO A 76 -11.02 21.34 1.51
CA PRO A 76 -11.19 19.93 1.20
C PRO A 76 -10.12 19.38 0.24
N ASN A 77 -9.63 20.17 -0.71
CA ASN A 77 -8.59 19.72 -1.64
C ASN A 77 -7.24 19.56 -0.93
N PHE A 78 -6.93 20.44 0.02
CA PHE A 78 -5.76 20.29 0.88
C PHE A 78 -5.89 19.10 1.83
N TYR A 79 -7.09 18.84 2.35
CA TYR A 79 -7.34 17.67 3.20
C TYR A 79 -6.94 16.37 2.49
N TRP A 80 -7.37 16.17 1.23
CA TRP A 80 -7.00 15.00 0.44
C TRP A 80 -5.50 14.88 0.22
N TYR A 81 -4.83 15.99 -0.03
CA TYR A 81 -3.38 16.01 -0.16
C TYR A 81 -2.67 15.57 1.13
N PHE A 82 -3.11 16.07 2.29
CA PHE A 82 -2.54 15.71 3.59
C PHE A 82 -2.84 14.26 3.98
N ASP A 83 -4.03 13.76 3.63
CA ASP A 83 -4.42 12.36 3.84
C ASP A 83 -3.50 11.41 3.07
N LEU A 84 -3.30 11.68 1.79
CA LEU A 84 -2.39 10.91 0.95
C LEU A 84 -0.94 11.01 1.45
N SER A 85 -0.49 12.21 1.83
CA SER A 85 0.86 12.39 2.37
C SER A 85 1.05 11.62 3.69
N ASN A 86 0.02 11.55 4.53
CA ASN A 86 0.03 10.73 5.73
C ASN A 86 0.13 9.23 5.40
N GLU A 87 -0.65 8.74 4.42
CA GLU A 87 -0.56 7.35 3.98
C GLU A 87 0.82 7.01 3.41
N GLN A 88 1.43 7.90 2.63
CA GLN A 88 2.79 7.73 2.12
C GLN A 88 3.83 7.55 3.24
N VAL A 89 3.73 8.38 4.30
CA VAL A 89 4.60 8.29 5.48
C VAL A 89 4.32 7.00 6.26
N PHE A 90 3.05 6.63 6.44
CA PHE A 90 2.64 5.36 7.06
C PHE A 90 3.24 4.15 6.33
N LEU A 91 3.14 4.12 5.00
CA LEU A 91 3.65 3.03 4.18
C LEU A 91 5.18 2.94 4.23
N ARG A 92 5.87 4.09 4.28
CA ARG A 92 7.32 4.11 4.47
C ARG A 92 7.72 3.53 5.81
N ARG A 93 7.03 3.92 6.89
CA ARG A 93 7.28 3.36 8.24
C ARG A 93 7.18 1.84 8.26
N HIS A 94 6.26 1.28 7.48
CA HIS A 94 6.05 -0.17 7.37
C HIS A 94 6.94 -0.87 6.32
N GLY A 95 7.94 -0.16 5.74
CA GLY A 95 8.86 -0.74 4.76
C GLY A 95 8.21 -1.12 3.42
N ARG A 96 7.02 -0.59 3.12
CA ARG A 96 6.29 -0.88 1.87
C ARG A 96 6.73 -0.01 0.70
N VAL A 97 7.51 1.03 0.97
CA VAL A 97 8.03 1.98 -0.01
C VAL A 97 9.56 1.90 -0.03
N SER A 98 10.12 1.81 -1.22
CA SER A 98 11.56 1.77 -1.45
C SER A 98 12.23 3.08 -1.03
N ASP A 99 13.52 3.04 -0.70
CA ASP A 99 14.27 4.22 -0.27
C ASP A 99 14.28 5.33 -1.34
N LEU A 100 14.39 4.93 -2.62
CA LEU A 100 14.39 5.84 -3.75
C LEU A 100 13.04 6.55 -3.89
N THR A 101 11.94 5.79 -3.87
CA THR A 101 10.59 6.36 -3.96
C THR A 101 10.29 7.25 -2.77
N TRP A 102 10.70 6.84 -1.57
CA TRP A 102 10.54 7.65 -0.37
C TRP A 102 11.27 8.98 -0.46
N SER A 103 12.54 9.00 -0.92
CA SER A 103 13.29 10.25 -1.08
C SER A 103 12.53 11.26 -1.94
N ASN A 104 12.02 10.81 -3.09
CA ASN A 104 11.25 11.66 -4.00
C ASN A 104 9.95 12.18 -3.36
N TRP A 105 9.25 11.32 -2.61
CA TRP A 105 8.01 11.69 -1.94
C TRP A 105 8.25 12.65 -0.79
N ALA A 106 9.25 12.39 0.05
CA ALA A 106 9.66 13.25 1.17
C ALA A 106 9.99 14.66 0.68
N ASP A 107 10.78 14.78 -0.39
CA ASP A 107 11.14 16.06 -0.99
C ASP A 107 9.90 16.80 -1.54
N GLY A 108 9.01 16.08 -2.22
CA GLY A 108 7.76 16.64 -2.74
C GLY A 108 6.82 17.14 -1.64
N ILE A 109 6.69 16.37 -0.56
CA ILE A 109 5.91 16.74 0.64
C ILE A 109 6.51 17.99 1.27
N ALA A 110 7.82 18.00 1.55
CA ALA A 110 8.49 19.14 2.16
C ALA A 110 8.34 20.42 1.33
N ASN A 111 8.52 20.33 0.01
CA ASN A 111 8.36 21.47 -0.90
C ASN A 111 6.93 22.02 -0.87
N ASN A 112 5.92 21.17 -1.04
CA ASN A 112 4.53 21.61 -1.02
C ASN A 112 4.14 22.20 0.34
N MET A 113 4.50 21.55 1.44
CA MET A 113 4.21 22.02 2.79
C MET A 113 4.87 23.38 3.11
N GLY A 114 5.98 23.70 2.44
CA GLY A 114 6.65 25.00 2.53
C GLY A 114 5.93 26.13 1.79
N ARG A 115 4.95 25.84 0.94
CA ARG A 115 4.22 26.86 0.16
C ARG A 115 3.18 27.58 1.03
N PRO A 116 2.95 28.88 0.83
CA PRO A 116 2.05 29.67 1.68
C PRO A 116 0.65 29.08 1.85
N ALA A 117 -0.01 28.71 0.75
CA ALA A 117 -1.36 28.14 0.79
C ALA A 117 -1.43 26.80 1.53
N PHE A 118 -0.42 25.93 1.36
CA PHE A 118 -0.36 24.65 2.08
C PHE A 118 -0.09 24.87 3.57
N ALA A 119 0.82 25.78 3.92
CA ALA A 119 1.10 26.12 5.31
C ALA A 119 -0.15 26.69 6.01
N GLN A 120 -0.91 27.56 5.32
CA GLN A 120 -2.18 28.10 5.82
C GLN A 120 -3.22 27.00 6.04
N ALA A 121 -3.43 26.13 5.05
CA ALA A 121 -4.37 25.01 5.14
C ALA A 121 -3.98 24.01 6.23
N TRP A 122 -2.68 23.71 6.36
CA TRP A 122 -2.15 22.86 7.40
C TRP A 122 -2.43 23.45 8.78
N ALA A 123 -2.11 24.73 8.99
CA ALA A 123 -2.39 25.42 10.25
C ALA A 123 -3.89 25.37 10.61
N GLU A 124 -4.77 25.55 9.63
CA GLU A 124 -6.22 25.46 9.84
C GLU A 124 -6.67 24.07 10.28
N ILE A 125 -6.14 23.00 9.67
CA ILE A 125 -6.45 21.62 10.07
C ILE A 125 -5.89 21.30 11.46
N GLN A 126 -4.71 21.82 11.81
CA GLN A 126 -4.10 21.59 13.12
C GLN A 126 -4.91 22.20 14.28
N ARG A 127 -5.70 23.24 14.03
CA ARG A 127 -6.59 23.85 15.06
C ARG A 127 -7.73 22.93 15.48
N ARG A 128 -8.08 21.95 14.64
CA ARG A 128 -9.18 21.02 14.92
C ARG A 128 -8.63 19.86 15.77
N PRO A 129 -9.29 19.51 16.89
CA PRO A 129 -8.87 18.40 17.74
C PRO A 129 -9.18 17.07 17.04
N THR A 130 -8.27 16.63 16.18
CA THR A 130 -8.39 15.37 15.44
C THR A 130 -7.06 14.62 15.51
N MET A 131 -7.13 13.31 15.74
CA MET A 131 -5.99 12.39 15.66
C MET A 131 -5.60 12.06 14.21
N ALA A 132 -6.22 12.70 13.22
CA ALA A 132 -5.89 12.49 11.81
C ALA A 132 -4.47 12.97 11.52
N PHE A 133 -3.88 12.35 10.50
CA PHE A 133 -2.55 12.69 9.97
C PHE A 133 -1.40 12.46 10.97
N ALA A 134 -1.52 11.50 11.89
CA ALA A 134 -0.53 11.27 12.94
C ALA A 134 0.91 11.08 12.40
N ASP A 135 1.06 10.30 11.32
CA ASP A 135 2.37 10.05 10.72
C ASP A 135 2.89 11.30 10.00
N LEU A 136 2.06 12.00 9.23
CA LEU A 136 2.45 13.27 8.62
C LEU A 136 2.81 14.32 9.67
N ARG A 137 2.06 14.43 10.77
CA ARG A 137 2.34 15.37 11.86
C ARG A 137 3.71 15.11 12.48
N ARG A 138 4.04 13.85 12.74
CA ARG A 138 5.38 13.48 13.24
C ARG A 138 6.46 13.85 12.22
N PHE A 139 6.23 13.56 10.94
CA PHE A 139 7.19 13.89 9.88
C PHE A 139 7.42 15.40 9.74
N VAL A 140 6.36 16.21 9.85
CA VAL A 140 6.45 17.68 9.88
C VAL A 140 7.18 18.16 11.14
N ALA A 141 6.89 17.58 12.30
CA ALA A 141 7.56 17.91 13.57
C ALA A 141 9.06 17.58 13.54
N ASP A 142 9.45 16.51 12.85
CA ASP A 142 10.83 16.13 12.58
C ASP A 142 11.49 16.99 11.48
N GLY A 143 10.79 18.03 10.98
CA GLY A 143 11.29 18.96 9.97
C GLY A 143 11.52 18.31 8.60
N PHE A 144 10.77 17.25 8.26
CA PHE A 144 10.88 16.49 7.02
C PHE A 144 12.21 15.74 6.82
N ARG A 145 13.01 15.57 7.88
CA ARG A 145 14.36 14.97 7.78
C ARG A 145 14.42 13.50 8.18
N ALA A 146 13.56 13.09 9.11
CA ALA A 146 13.58 11.73 9.63
C ALA A 146 12.98 10.76 8.61
N ASP A 147 13.65 9.61 8.41
CA ASP A 147 13.08 8.52 7.63
C ASP A 147 12.11 7.72 8.52
N PRO A 148 10.80 7.65 8.17
CA PRO A 148 9.80 6.98 8.97
C PRO A 148 10.10 5.50 9.25
N ILE A 149 10.86 4.82 8.39
CA ILE A 149 11.26 3.42 8.63
C ILE A 149 12.17 3.27 9.86
N ARG A 150 12.84 4.36 10.27
CA ARG A 150 13.76 4.40 11.42
C ARG A 150 13.08 4.90 12.70
N TRP A 151 11.80 5.24 12.62
CA TRP A 151 11.07 5.68 13.79
C TRP A 151 10.97 4.53 14.79
N THR A 152 11.53 4.75 15.99
CA THR A 152 11.22 3.92 17.14
C THR A 152 9.74 4.13 17.48
N ASN A 153 8.98 3.05 17.55
CA ASN A 153 7.62 3.10 18.08
C ASN A 153 7.69 3.54 19.55
N PRO A 154 6.98 4.59 19.98
CA PRO A 154 6.35 4.50 21.29
C PRO A 154 5.24 3.43 21.20
N ALA A 155 5.17 2.55 22.20
CA ALA A 155 4.11 1.55 22.36
C ALA A 155 2.70 2.21 22.34
N PRO A 156 1.64 1.43 22.06
CA PRO A 156 0.49 1.84 21.26
C PRO A 156 -0.43 2.84 21.96
N SER A 157 -0.95 3.83 21.22
CA SER A 157 -2.12 4.59 21.68
C SER A 157 -3.33 3.65 21.67
N ALA A 158 -3.68 3.15 22.84
CA ALA A 158 -4.92 2.43 23.13
C ALA A 158 -6.13 3.31 22.80
N ALA A 159 -6.62 3.24 21.56
CA ALA A 159 -8.01 3.51 21.13
C ALA A 159 -8.08 3.64 19.60
N ALA A 160 -8.08 2.52 18.89
CA ALA A 160 -8.64 2.47 17.54
C ALA A 160 -9.34 1.10 17.37
N PRO A 161 -10.67 1.06 17.22
CA PRO A 161 -11.36 -0.20 16.95
C PRO A 161 -10.97 -0.70 15.57
N ALA A 162 -10.71 -2.00 15.49
CA ALA A 162 -10.26 -2.73 14.32
C ALA A 162 -11.02 -2.31 13.03
N GLN A 163 -10.31 -1.68 12.10
CA GLN A 163 -10.82 -1.43 10.76
C GLN A 163 -10.40 -2.55 9.82
N HIS A 164 -11.42 -3.30 9.37
CA HIS A 164 -11.54 -3.95 8.07
C HIS A 164 -10.32 -4.75 7.54
N GLN A 165 -10.26 -6.03 7.93
CA GLN A 165 -9.68 -7.05 7.06
C GLN A 165 -10.60 -7.23 5.83
N PRO A 166 -10.08 -7.20 4.59
CA PRO A 166 -10.86 -7.64 3.45
C PRO A 166 -11.11 -9.15 3.58
N GLN A 167 -12.36 -9.54 3.78
CA GLN A 167 -12.78 -10.93 3.78
C GLN A 167 -12.48 -11.54 2.41
N SER A 168 -11.57 -12.49 2.36
CA SER A 168 -11.42 -13.36 1.19
C SER A 168 -12.71 -14.15 0.98
N PRO A 169 -13.23 -14.29 -0.24
CA PRO A 169 -14.46 -15.03 -0.47
C PRO A 169 -14.25 -16.51 -0.16
N ARG A 170 -14.98 -16.98 0.85
CA ARG A 170 -15.08 -18.39 1.23
C ARG A 170 -15.71 -19.16 0.06
N THR A 171 -14.94 -20.07 -0.53
CA THR A 171 -15.44 -21.01 -1.53
C THR A 171 -16.41 -21.96 -0.84
N GLU A 172 -17.72 -21.79 -1.05
CA GLU A 172 -18.71 -22.78 -0.62
C GLU A 172 -18.70 -23.99 -1.57
N PRO A 173 -18.73 -25.23 -1.05
CA PRO A 173 -18.91 -26.41 -1.87
C PRO A 173 -20.38 -26.57 -2.26
N ARG A 174 -20.65 -26.51 -3.56
CA ARG A 174 -21.97 -26.77 -4.19
C ARG A 174 -22.43 -28.19 -3.85
N ARG A 175 -23.39 -28.32 -2.92
CA ARG A 175 -24.12 -29.58 -2.67
C ARG A 175 -24.98 -29.93 -3.89
N ALA A 176 -24.90 -31.19 -4.29
CA ALA A 176 -25.67 -31.78 -5.36
C ALA A 176 -26.98 -32.41 -4.82
N LEU A 177 -27.94 -32.54 -5.75
CA LEU A 177 -29.16 -33.38 -5.75
C LEU A 177 -30.30 -33.02 -4.77
N THR A 178 -31.46 -32.67 -5.35
CA THR A 178 -32.62 -33.57 -5.40
C THR A 178 -33.34 -33.44 -6.73
N ARG A 179 -33.48 -34.59 -7.40
CA ARG A 179 -34.23 -34.86 -8.62
C ARG A 179 -35.67 -35.13 -8.19
N ASP A 180 -36.60 -34.24 -8.55
CA ASP A 180 -38.04 -34.47 -8.33
C ASP A 180 -38.67 -35.01 -9.61
N GLY A 181 -39.43 -36.09 -9.46
CA GLY A 181 -40.06 -36.86 -10.52
C GLY A 181 -41.45 -36.33 -10.80
N SER A 182 -41.71 -35.99 -12.06
CA SER A 182 -43.07 -35.78 -12.57
C SER A 182 -43.09 -36.06 -14.07
N GLN A 183 -42.96 -37.34 -14.42
CA GLN A 183 -43.41 -37.89 -15.70
C GLN A 183 -43.87 -39.33 -15.48
N GLU A 184 -45.17 -39.50 -15.24
CA GLU A 184 -45.93 -40.71 -15.56
C GLU A 184 -47.39 -40.26 -15.79
N ASN A 185 -47.82 -40.06 -17.03
CA ASN A 185 -48.43 -41.05 -17.94
C ASN A 185 -49.95 -41.20 -17.69
N ALA A 186 -50.76 -40.59 -18.56
CA ALA A 186 -52.17 -40.94 -18.75
C ALA A 186 -52.61 -40.56 -20.17
N ALA A 187 -52.30 -41.43 -21.12
CA ALA A 187 -53.02 -41.56 -22.39
C ALA A 187 -53.56 -42.99 -22.45
N ALA A 188 -54.84 -43.16 -22.14
CA ALA A 188 -55.63 -44.36 -22.43
C ALA A 188 -57.12 -44.02 -22.29
N ALA A 189 -57.75 -43.69 -23.42
CA ALA A 189 -59.17 -43.89 -23.81
C ALA A 189 -59.56 -42.83 -24.85
#